data_AF-A0A5M6CY29-F1
#
_entry.id   AF-A0A5M6CY29-F1
#
_cell.length_a   1.000
_cell.length_b   1.000
_cell.length_c   1.000
_cell.angle_alpha   90.00
_cell.angle_beta   90.00
_cell.angle_gamma   90.00
#
_symmetry.space_group_name_H-M   'P 1'
#
loop_
_entity.id
_entity.type
_entity.pdbx_description
1 polymer ?
#
loop_
_entity_poly.entity_id
_entity_poly.type
_entity_poly.pdbx_seq_one_letter_code
_entity_poly.pdbx_strand_id
1 'polypeptide(L)'
;MIIPYSTDAPLYHWPIATASIIVANIAIFCATTVQLMLGNVEVESIEWLFLQFNQINPLQWLTCAFMHADIFHLLGNMFFLFAFGLIVEGKIGTARFTAVYFAICMAIGAIAQIPMFFLAGEGSVLGASGVVFGLMAIAIIWAPENELECFYLFFVAFGTFEARIISFGAFFIFLQLVDLILGGFSMSGAMGHMIGALVGAPIAFHMLRADTVDCEGWDVVSRNDWMKAYPFFYGAKQRQRDSEQHEEIHDPVGTALALGGGDASATRRLGVAMPVPAAAPAPPPARKSSPTVKPGRLKRGLRHKKKSQQTTPEEISARCQAHPEFNRLAYILRNSLQTRNLPAAQQAFLKIDELKIAAGLSEKTLLHYSQSLGAAKQWVNAIRPLAVVIDQQGPASDDACLRLAQIQLRVLRRPDQAILTLGKIQPPVDQAADAAKRQRLQKRDQLLALAQSSS
;
A
#
# COMPACT_ATOMS: atom_id res chain seq x y z
N MET A 1 -29.27 3.41 -8.53
CA MET A 1 -28.24 2.35 -8.64
C MET A 1 -26.88 3.01 -8.55
N ILE A 2 -25.97 2.43 -7.78
CA ILE A 2 -24.57 2.88 -7.69
C ILE A 2 -23.72 1.76 -8.29
N ILE A 3 -22.88 2.10 -9.27
CA ILE A 3 -22.09 1.17 -10.07
C ILE A 3 -20.61 1.55 -9.94
N PRO A 4 -19.81 0.79 -9.19
CA PRO A 4 -18.36 0.93 -9.26
C PRO A 4 -17.84 0.46 -10.62
N TYR A 5 -17.00 1.25 -11.27
CA TYR A 5 -16.48 0.94 -12.62
C TYR A 5 -14.95 1.05 -12.75
N SER A 6 -14.26 1.68 -11.81
CA SER A 6 -12.79 1.78 -11.79
C SER A 6 -12.26 1.85 -10.36
N THR A 7 -10.95 1.62 -10.17
CA THR A 7 -10.26 1.72 -8.89
C THR A 7 -8.80 2.12 -9.05
N ASP A 8 -8.23 2.80 -8.05
CA ASP A 8 -6.80 3.10 -7.95
C ASP A 8 -5.98 2.03 -7.21
N ALA A 9 -6.63 0.95 -6.75
CA ALA A 9 -5.95 -0.16 -6.08
C ALA A 9 -4.92 -0.83 -7.01
N PRO A 10 -3.72 -1.16 -6.52
CA PRO A 10 -2.71 -1.80 -7.36
C PRO A 10 -3.15 -3.22 -7.74
N LEU A 11 -3.19 -3.48 -9.06
CA LEU A 11 -3.58 -4.74 -9.68
C LEU A 11 -2.38 -5.33 -10.42
N TYR A 12 -1.95 -6.53 -10.03
CA TYR A 12 -0.78 -7.20 -10.62
C TYR A 12 -1.15 -8.28 -11.65
N HIS A 13 -2.41 -8.70 -11.66
CA HIS A 13 -2.92 -9.79 -12.49
C HIS A 13 -4.19 -9.37 -13.25
N TRP A 14 -4.40 -9.98 -14.41
CA TRP A 14 -5.62 -9.79 -15.20
C TRP A 14 -6.82 -10.51 -14.54
N PRO A 15 -8.02 -9.92 -14.56
CA PRO A 15 -9.21 -10.44 -13.88
C PRO A 15 -9.94 -11.53 -14.69
N ILE A 16 -9.24 -12.60 -15.06
CA ILE A 16 -9.76 -13.66 -15.94
C ILE A 16 -10.89 -14.43 -15.26
N ALA A 17 -10.74 -14.83 -14.00
CA ALA A 17 -11.75 -15.59 -13.27
C ALA A 17 -12.97 -14.73 -12.97
N THR A 18 -12.78 -13.46 -12.58
CA THR A 18 -13.89 -12.51 -12.38
C THR A 18 -14.72 -12.38 -13.65
N ALA A 19 -14.09 -12.14 -14.79
CA ALA A 19 -14.77 -12.07 -16.09
C ALA A 19 -15.47 -13.40 -16.44
N SER A 20 -14.79 -14.52 -16.23
CA SER A 20 -15.34 -15.86 -16.52
C SER A 20 -16.56 -16.19 -15.67
N ILE A 21 -16.54 -15.86 -14.38
CA ILE A 21 -17.66 -16.05 -13.46
C ILE A 21 -18.82 -15.15 -13.85
N ILE A 22 -18.57 -13.88 -14.23
CA ILE A 22 -19.61 -12.97 -14.72
C ILE A 22 -20.30 -13.56 -15.96
N VAL A 23 -19.51 -14.01 -16.95
CA VAL A 23 -20.04 -14.64 -18.17
C VAL A 23 -20.85 -15.90 -17.83
N ALA A 24 -20.37 -16.74 -16.92
CA ALA A 24 -21.08 -17.95 -16.49
C ALA A 24 -22.43 -17.61 -15.82
N ASN A 25 -22.47 -16.60 -14.96
CA ASN A 25 -23.70 -16.13 -14.32
C ASN A 25 -24.73 -15.63 -15.34
N ILE A 26 -24.29 -14.85 -16.33
CA ILE A 26 -25.16 -14.37 -17.41
C ILE A 26 -25.70 -15.54 -18.23
N ALA A 27 -24.84 -16.49 -18.60
CA ALA A 27 -25.24 -17.66 -19.38
C ALA A 27 -26.26 -18.53 -18.62
N ILE A 28 -26.00 -18.80 -17.33
CA ILE A 28 -26.90 -19.58 -16.48
C ILE A 28 -28.23 -18.85 -16.30
N PHE A 29 -28.23 -17.53 -16.07
CA PHE A 29 -29.44 -16.73 -15.97
C PHE A 29 -30.29 -16.80 -17.25
N CYS A 30 -29.68 -16.71 -18.43
CA CYS A 30 -30.36 -16.87 -19.71
C CYS A 30 -30.91 -18.29 -19.94
N ALA A 31 -30.21 -19.32 -19.47
CA ALA A 31 -30.61 -20.71 -19.59
C ALA A 31 -31.68 -21.13 -18.57
N THR A 32 -31.82 -20.40 -17.47
CA THR A 32 -32.73 -20.73 -16.36
C THR A 32 -33.82 -19.68 -16.18
N THR A 33 -33.53 -18.57 -15.50
CA THR A 33 -34.50 -17.53 -15.13
C THR A 33 -35.23 -16.95 -16.34
N VAL A 34 -34.52 -16.68 -17.45
CA VAL A 34 -35.18 -16.19 -18.68
C VAL A 34 -36.10 -17.26 -19.28
N GLN A 35 -35.66 -18.53 -19.31
CA GLN A 35 -36.50 -19.61 -19.85
C GLN A 35 -37.73 -19.87 -18.99
N LEU A 36 -37.59 -19.76 -17.66
CA LEU A 36 -38.69 -19.80 -16.72
C LEU A 36 -39.69 -18.67 -16.98
N MET A 37 -39.22 -17.44 -17.17
CA MET A 37 -40.08 -16.29 -17.51
C MET A 37 -40.80 -16.44 -18.86
N LEU A 38 -40.19 -17.15 -19.81
CA LEU A 38 -40.79 -17.46 -21.11
C LEU A 38 -41.75 -18.67 -21.06
N GLY A 39 -41.82 -19.39 -19.94
CA GLY A 39 -42.63 -20.60 -19.79
C GLY A 39 -42.05 -21.85 -20.45
N ASN A 40 -40.77 -21.85 -20.80
CA ASN A 40 -40.09 -22.99 -21.43
C ASN A 40 -39.55 -24.01 -20.40
N VAL A 41 -39.43 -23.61 -19.14
CA VAL A 41 -38.84 -24.38 -18.04
C VAL A 41 -39.72 -24.18 -16.81
N GLU A 42 -39.96 -25.26 -16.07
CA GLU A 42 -40.70 -25.23 -14.79
C GLU A 42 -39.75 -25.05 -13.61
N VAL A 43 -40.21 -24.48 -12.50
CA VAL A 43 -39.37 -24.19 -11.33
C VAL A 43 -38.77 -25.48 -10.76
N GLU A 44 -39.59 -26.51 -10.68
CA GLU A 44 -39.27 -27.85 -10.17
C GLU A 44 -38.07 -28.46 -10.89
N SER A 45 -37.88 -28.15 -12.18
CA SER A 45 -36.78 -28.66 -12.99
C SER A 45 -35.42 -28.02 -12.68
N ILE A 46 -35.43 -26.83 -12.06
CA ILE A 46 -34.22 -26.06 -11.70
C ILE A 46 -34.04 -25.89 -10.20
N GLU A 47 -34.96 -26.41 -9.38
CA GLU A 47 -34.94 -26.32 -7.92
C GLU A 47 -33.65 -26.85 -7.29
N TRP A 48 -33.05 -27.87 -7.90
CA TRP A 48 -31.77 -28.45 -7.46
C TRP A 48 -30.60 -27.45 -7.54
N LEU A 49 -30.76 -26.33 -8.26
CA LEU A 49 -29.78 -25.25 -8.32
C LEU A 49 -29.89 -24.28 -7.13
N PHE A 50 -31.03 -24.22 -6.45
CA PHE A 50 -31.25 -23.33 -5.30
C PHE A 50 -30.74 -23.95 -4.00
N LEU A 51 -30.35 -23.10 -3.04
CA LEU A 51 -29.99 -23.58 -1.71
C LEU A 51 -31.25 -23.82 -0.90
N GLN A 52 -31.75 -25.06 -0.90
CA GLN A 52 -32.98 -25.43 -0.20
C GLN A 52 -32.70 -25.75 1.26
N PHE A 53 -33.54 -25.26 2.19
CA PHE A 53 -33.29 -25.41 3.63
C PHE A 53 -33.88 -26.69 4.24
N ASN A 54 -34.76 -27.39 3.53
CA ASN A 54 -35.35 -28.65 3.96
C ASN A 54 -34.49 -29.89 3.66
N GLN A 55 -33.28 -29.70 3.14
CA GLN A 55 -32.33 -30.78 2.84
C GLN A 55 -30.88 -30.33 3.04
N ILE A 56 -29.95 -31.29 3.06
CA ILE A 56 -28.52 -31.00 2.97
C ILE A 56 -28.00 -31.52 1.63
N ASN A 57 -27.60 -30.60 0.75
CA ASN A 57 -27.05 -30.92 -0.55
C ASN A 57 -25.84 -30.00 -0.85
N PRO A 58 -24.60 -30.48 -0.66
CA PRO A 58 -23.40 -29.69 -0.89
C PRO A 58 -23.23 -29.14 -2.31
N LEU A 59 -23.87 -29.75 -3.32
CA LEU A 59 -23.87 -29.21 -4.68
C LEU A 59 -24.54 -27.83 -4.71
N GLN A 60 -25.61 -27.66 -3.93
CA GLN A 60 -26.36 -26.41 -3.83
C GLN A 60 -25.54 -25.27 -3.24
N TRP A 61 -24.51 -25.57 -2.43
CA TRP A 61 -23.61 -24.55 -1.86
C TRP A 61 -22.81 -23.82 -2.95
N LEU A 62 -22.65 -24.44 -4.12
CA LEU A 62 -22.01 -23.86 -5.29
C LEU A 62 -23.03 -23.32 -6.28
N THR A 63 -24.03 -24.12 -6.66
CA THR A 63 -24.94 -23.76 -7.75
C THR A 63 -25.83 -22.58 -7.40
N CYS A 64 -26.20 -22.41 -6.12
CA CYS A 64 -27.07 -21.30 -5.71
C CYS A 64 -26.44 -19.94 -5.97
N ALA A 65 -25.10 -19.86 -5.95
CA ALA A 65 -24.36 -18.63 -6.22
C ALA A 65 -24.47 -18.17 -7.68
N PHE A 66 -24.92 -19.04 -8.60
CA PHE A 66 -25.10 -18.72 -10.03
C PHE A 66 -26.54 -18.38 -10.41
N MET A 67 -27.49 -18.60 -9.51
CA MET A 67 -28.92 -18.37 -9.74
C MET A 67 -29.31 -16.95 -9.35
N HIS A 68 -30.14 -16.28 -10.15
CA HIS A 68 -30.61 -14.92 -9.89
C HIS A 68 -32.12 -14.80 -10.14
N ALA A 69 -32.83 -14.14 -9.22
CA ALA A 69 -34.29 -14.04 -9.25
C ALA A 69 -34.83 -13.19 -10.42
N ASP A 70 -34.07 -12.14 -10.78
CA ASP A 70 -34.47 -11.17 -11.79
C ASP A 70 -33.24 -10.46 -12.37
N ILE A 71 -33.46 -9.64 -13.40
CA ILE A 71 -32.40 -8.94 -14.13
C ILE A 71 -31.67 -7.90 -13.26
N PHE A 72 -32.36 -7.22 -12.35
CA PHE A 72 -31.73 -6.23 -11.47
C PHE A 72 -30.89 -6.91 -10.40
N HIS A 73 -31.37 -8.06 -9.89
CA HIS A 73 -30.59 -8.90 -8.98
C HIS A 73 -29.30 -9.41 -9.66
N LEU A 74 -29.37 -9.85 -10.92
CA LEU A 74 -28.16 -10.21 -11.69
C LEU A 74 -27.22 -9.01 -11.87
N LEU A 75 -27.72 -7.89 -12.40
CA LEU A 75 -26.90 -6.72 -12.69
C LEU A 75 -26.20 -6.18 -11.45
N GLY A 76 -26.91 -6.06 -10.33
CA GLY A 76 -26.34 -5.61 -9.06
C GLY A 76 -25.17 -6.51 -8.61
N ASN A 77 -25.36 -7.82 -8.67
CA ASN A 77 -24.31 -8.78 -8.36
C ASN A 77 -23.10 -8.67 -9.29
N MET A 78 -23.32 -8.56 -10.60
CA MET A 78 -22.22 -8.52 -11.57
C MET A 78 -21.41 -7.22 -11.45
N PHE A 79 -22.03 -6.08 -11.15
CA PHE A 79 -21.29 -4.83 -10.92
C PHE A 79 -20.43 -4.89 -9.66
N PHE A 80 -20.95 -5.41 -8.57
CA PHE A 80 -20.19 -5.54 -7.32
C PHE A 80 -19.13 -6.65 -7.42
N LEU A 81 -19.45 -7.76 -8.08
CA LEU A 81 -18.48 -8.80 -8.39
C LEU A 81 -17.35 -8.27 -9.28
N PHE A 82 -17.67 -7.45 -10.28
CA PHE A 82 -16.64 -6.82 -11.11
C PHE A 82 -15.71 -5.94 -10.27
N ALA A 83 -16.25 -5.03 -9.46
CA ALA A 83 -15.42 -4.11 -8.68
C ALA A 83 -14.56 -4.82 -7.62
N PHE A 84 -15.17 -5.66 -6.78
CA PHE A 84 -14.43 -6.34 -5.71
C PHE A 84 -13.63 -7.53 -6.23
N GLY A 85 -14.14 -8.25 -7.23
CA GLY A 85 -13.42 -9.32 -7.92
C GLY A 85 -12.14 -8.80 -8.59
N LEU A 86 -12.20 -7.66 -9.27
CA LEU A 86 -11.04 -7.00 -9.87
C LEU A 86 -9.94 -6.74 -8.82
N ILE A 87 -10.29 -6.16 -7.67
CA ILE A 87 -9.34 -5.87 -6.59
C ILE A 87 -8.72 -7.15 -6.03
N VAL A 88 -9.57 -8.13 -5.69
CA VAL A 88 -9.12 -9.37 -5.04
C VAL A 88 -8.29 -10.20 -6.02
N GLU A 89 -8.79 -10.46 -7.23
CA GLU A 89 -8.08 -11.22 -8.27
C GLU A 89 -6.81 -10.51 -8.72
N GLY A 90 -6.84 -9.19 -8.90
CA GLY A 90 -5.66 -8.40 -9.27
C GLY A 90 -4.51 -8.58 -8.28
N LYS A 91 -4.80 -8.76 -6.98
CA LYS A 91 -3.79 -8.96 -5.94
C LYS A 91 -3.26 -10.39 -5.82
N ILE A 92 -4.10 -11.41 -6.01
CA ILE A 92 -3.74 -12.82 -5.72
C ILE A 92 -3.65 -13.73 -6.95
N GLY A 93 -4.06 -13.23 -8.11
CA GLY A 93 -4.10 -13.96 -9.36
C GLY A 93 -5.28 -14.93 -9.48
N THR A 94 -5.56 -15.33 -10.72
CA THR A 94 -6.74 -16.11 -11.13
C THR A 94 -6.93 -17.41 -10.36
N ALA A 95 -5.88 -18.21 -10.16
CA ALA A 95 -6.00 -19.52 -9.50
C ALA A 95 -6.39 -19.39 -8.02
N ARG A 96 -5.73 -18.49 -7.28
CA ARG A 96 -6.03 -18.26 -5.86
C ARG A 96 -7.39 -17.59 -5.69
N PHE A 97 -7.72 -16.64 -6.56
CA PHE A 97 -9.05 -16.01 -6.56
C PHE A 97 -10.16 -17.03 -6.76
N THR A 98 -10.01 -17.93 -7.74
CA THR A 98 -10.99 -18.99 -8.00
C THR A 98 -11.19 -19.88 -6.76
N ALA A 99 -10.08 -20.28 -6.10
CA ALA A 99 -10.14 -21.06 -4.87
C ALA A 99 -10.83 -20.30 -3.72
N VAL A 100 -10.52 -19.01 -3.54
CA VAL A 100 -11.15 -18.15 -2.53
C VAL A 100 -12.64 -17.98 -2.80
N TYR A 101 -13.02 -17.67 -4.04
CA TYR A 101 -14.42 -17.51 -4.45
C TYR A 101 -15.25 -18.74 -4.09
N PHE A 102 -14.81 -19.93 -4.53
CA PHE A 102 -15.55 -21.17 -4.28
C PHE A 102 -15.46 -21.62 -2.82
N ALA A 103 -14.37 -21.35 -2.11
CA ALA A 103 -14.29 -21.60 -0.67
C ALA A 103 -15.32 -20.78 0.10
N ILE A 104 -15.52 -19.50 -0.29
CA ILE A 104 -16.56 -18.64 0.29
C ILE A 104 -17.96 -19.20 -0.06
N CYS A 105 -18.22 -19.62 -1.30
CA CYS A 105 -19.48 -20.27 -1.67
C CYS A 105 -19.80 -21.45 -0.75
N MET A 106 -18.84 -22.38 -0.62
CA MET A 106 -18.99 -23.59 0.21
C MET A 106 -19.24 -23.25 1.67
N ALA A 107 -18.49 -22.29 2.23
CA ALA A 107 -18.65 -21.87 3.60
C ALA A 107 -20.02 -21.23 3.85
N ILE A 108 -20.48 -20.32 2.99
CA ILE A 108 -21.79 -19.68 3.11
C ILE A 108 -22.90 -20.73 3.01
N GLY A 109 -22.84 -21.61 2.00
CA GLY A 109 -23.84 -22.66 1.80
C GLY A 109 -23.93 -23.60 3.00
N ALA A 110 -22.80 -24.04 3.55
CA ALA A 110 -22.77 -24.88 4.75
C ALA A 110 -23.30 -24.15 5.99
N ILE A 111 -22.88 -22.90 6.23
CA ILE A 111 -23.29 -22.09 7.38
C ILE A 111 -24.79 -21.75 7.31
N ALA A 112 -25.36 -21.59 6.12
CA ALA A 112 -26.78 -21.32 5.94
C ALA A 112 -27.64 -22.59 5.98
N GLN A 113 -27.30 -23.62 5.20
CA GLN A 113 -28.16 -24.79 5.00
C GLN A 113 -28.16 -25.74 6.20
N ILE A 114 -27.01 -26.00 6.82
CA ILE A 114 -26.91 -27.01 7.89
C ILE A 114 -27.76 -26.61 9.11
N PRO A 115 -27.65 -25.38 9.67
CA PRO A 115 -28.48 -25.00 10.80
C PRO A 115 -29.97 -24.95 10.44
N MET A 116 -30.30 -24.44 9.25
CA MET A 116 -31.69 -24.36 8.80
C MET A 116 -32.32 -25.74 8.66
N PHE A 117 -31.60 -26.72 8.13
CA PHE A 117 -32.07 -28.10 8.05
C PHE A 117 -32.42 -28.67 9.43
N PHE A 118 -31.55 -28.51 10.43
CA PHE A 118 -31.80 -29.00 11.78
C PHE A 118 -32.92 -28.25 12.52
N LEU A 119 -33.17 -27.00 12.14
CA LEU A 119 -34.27 -26.19 12.68
C LEU A 119 -35.58 -26.37 11.90
N ALA A 120 -35.66 -27.35 10.98
CA ALA A 120 -36.80 -27.57 10.09
C ALA A 120 -37.19 -26.30 9.32
N GLY A 121 -36.19 -25.52 8.90
CA GLY A 121 -36.36 -24.31 8.14
C GLY A 121 -36.91 -24.58 6.74
N GLU A 122 -37.84 -23.73 6.32
CA GLU A 122 -38.45 -23.78 4.99
C GLU A 122 -37.86 -22.72 4.06
N GLY A 123 -38.09 -22.90 2.76
CA GLY A 123 -37.66 -21.96 1.73
C GLY A 123 -36.28 -22.26 1.15
N SER A 124 -35.83 -21.33 0.31
CA SER A 124 -34.54 -21.42 -0.38
C SER A 124 -33.94 -20.05 -0.62
N VAL A 125 -32.63 -20.03 -0.89
CA VAL A 125 -31.91 -18.81 -1.26
C VAL A 125 -31.07 -19.02 -2.52
N LEU A 126 -30.83 -17.92 -3.24
CA LEU A 126 -30.06 -17.86 -4.46
C LEU A 126 -29.38 -16.50 -4.62
N GLY A 127 -28.31 -16.44 -5.39
CA GLY A 127 -27.58 -15.21 -5.71
C GLY A 127 -26.10 -15.28 -5.35
N ALA A 128 -25.27 -14.62 -6.15
CA ALA A 128 -23.84 -14.49 -5.90
C ALA A 128 -23.51 -13.56 -4.70
N SER A 129 -24.51 -12.84 -4.19
CA SER A 129 -24.33 -11.68 -3.32
C SER A 129 -23.63 -11.99 -2.01
N GLY A 130 -23.87 -13.17 -1.41
CA GLY A 130 -23.13 -13.59 -0.22
C GLY A 130 -21.62 -13.64 -0.47
N VAL A 131 -21.20 -14.23 -1.59
CA VAL A 131 -19.79 -14.32 -1.96
C VAL A 131 -19.22 -12.94 -2.28
N VAL A 132 -19.99 -12.10 -2.97
CA VAL A 132 -19.64 -10.70 -3.25
C VAL A 132 -19.41 -9.91 -1.96
N PHE A 133 -20.23 -10.10 -0.92
CA PHE A 133 -20.00 -9.48 0.39
C PHE A 133 -18.74 -10.02 1.08
N GLY A 134 -18.39 -11.29 0.87
CA GLY A 134 -17.10 -11.84 1.30
C GLY A 134 -15.91 -11.20 0.59
N LEU A 135 -15.98 -11.04 -0.73
CA LEU A 135 -14.97 -10.32 -1.51
C LEU A 135 -14.87 -8.84 -1.12
N MET A 136 -16.01 -8.21 -0.83
CA MET A 136 -16.06 -6.83 -0.33
C MET A 136 -15.34 -6.70 1.02
N ALA A 137 -15.58 -7.62 1.96
CA ALA A 137 -14.85 -7.65 3.23
C ALA A 137 -13.32 -7.82 3.02
N ILE A 138 -12.92 -8.67 2.07
CA ILE A 138 -11.51 -8.83 1.69
C ILE A 138 -10.93 -7.53 1.14
N ALA A 139 -11.64 -6.87 0.21
CA ALA A 139 -11.20 -5.61 -0.39
C ALA A 139 -11.07 -4.48 0.65
N ILE A 140 -12.02 -4.37 1.60
CA ILE A 140 -11.95 -3.42 2.72
C ILE A 140 -10.66 -3.63 3.53
N ILE A 141 -10.26 -4.89 3.76
CA ILE A 141 -9.08 -5.20 4.58
C ILE A 141 -7.78 -4.99 3.78
N TRP A 142 -7.75 -5.29 2.49
CA TRP A 142 -6.53 -5.22 1.67
C TRP A 142 -6.27 -3.85 1.03
N ALA A 143 -7.31 -3.06 0.81
CA ALA A 143 -7.23 -1.78 0.11
C ALA A 143 -8.19 -0.72 0.71
N PRO A 144 -8.21 -0.51 2.04
CA PRO A 144 -9.17 0.38 2.72
C PRO A 144 -9.19 1.82 2.20
N GLU A 145 -8.01 2.40 1.96
CA GLU A 145 -7.85 3.81 1.58
C GLU A 145 -7.91 4.06 0.08
N ASN A 146 -7.80 3.01 -0.73
CA ASN A 146 -7.97 3.07 -2.17
C ASN A 146 -9.41 3.45 -2.54
N GLU A 147 -9.55 4.08 -3.70
CA GLU A 147 -10.80 4.67 -4.16
C GLU A 147 -11.44 3.82 -5.27
N LEU A 148 -12.76 3.78 -5.25
CA LEU A 148 -13.63 3.29 -6.31
C LEU A 148 -14.24 4.50 -7.01
N GLU A 149 -14.10 4.54 -8.33
CA GLU A 149 -14.90 5.46 -9.14
C GLU A 149 -16.29 4.85 -9.33
N CYS A 150 -17.30 5.55 -8.85
CA CYS A 150 -18.69 5.10 -8.86
C CYS A 150 -19.50 5.98 -9.80
N PHE A 151 -20.31 5.36 -10.65
CA PHE A 151 -21.39 6.01 -11.36
C PHE A 151 -22.68 5.82 -10.57
N TYR A 152 -23.48 6.87 -10.40
CA TYR A 152 -24.82 6.74 -9.84
C TYR A 152 -25.87 7.11 -10.88
N LEU A 153 -26.97 6.36 -10.84
CA LEU A 153 -28.18 6.61 -11.62
C LEU A 153 -29.37 6.44 -10.70
N PHE A 154 -29.92 7.56 -10.26
CA PHE A 154 -31.23 7.65 -9.63
C PHE A 154 -32.18 8.32 -10.62
N PHE A 155 -33.47 8.01 -10.57
CA PHE A 155 -34.46 8.35 -11.61
C PHE A 155 -34.39 9.80 -12.14
N VAL A 156 -33.96 10.75 -11.30
CA VAL A 156 -33.82 12.19 -11.62
C VAL A 156 -32.38 12.73 -11.59
N ALA A 157 -31.39 11.90 -11.24
CA ALA A 157 -30.00 12.33 -11.04
C ALA A 157 -29.00 11.27 -11.48
N PHE A 158 -28.05 11.66 -12.31
CA PHE A 158 -26.92 10.82 -12.72
C PHE A 158 -25.61 11.58 -12.60
N GLY A 159 -24.53 10.85 -12.34
CA GLY A 159 -23.20 11.45 -12.23
C GLY A 159 -22.17 10.44 -11.73
N THR A 160 -20.98 10.95 -11.39
CA THR A 160 -19.89 10.15 -10.85
C THR A 160 -19.42 10.72 -9.52
N PHE A 161 -18.84 9.85 -8.68
CA PHE A 161 -18.14 10.23 -7.47
C PHE A 161 -17.06 9.20 -7.14
N GLU A 162 -16.06 9.63 -6.38
CA GLU A 162 -15.01 8.77 -5.84
C GLU A 162 -15.38 8.39 -4.41
N ALA A 163 -15.22 7.12 -4.07
CA ALA A 163 -15.46 6.62 -2.72
C ALA A 163 -14.36 5.66 -2.28
N ARG A 164 -13.83 5.86 -1.08
CA ARG A 164 -12.89 4.91 -0.49
C ARG A 164 -13.55 3.55 -0.34
N ILE A 165 -12.82 2.48 -0.65
CA ILE A 165 -13.30 1.10 -0.54
C ILE A 165 -13.82 0.82 0.87
N ILE A 166 -13.13 1.28 1.92
CA ILE A 166 -13.61 1.10 3.31
C ILE A 166 -14.96 1.78 3.53
N SER A 167 -15.13 3.03 3.09
CA SER A 167 -16.37 3.79 3.30
C SER A 167 -17.51 3.20 2.49
N PHE A 168 -17.25 2.87 1.22
CA PHE A 168 -18.22 2.26 0.33
C PHE A 168 -18.66 0.88 0.84
N GLY A 169 -17.70 -0.01 1.13
CA GLY A 169 -18.01 -1.35 1.59
C GLY A 169 -18.64 -1.39 2.99
N ALA A 170 -18.14 -0.58 3.93
CA ALA A 170 -18.73 -0.47 5.26
C ALA A 170 -20.16 0.08 5.21
N PHE A 171 -20.47 1.00 4.29
CA PHE A 171 -21.83 1.48 4.09
C PHE A 171 -22.78 0.34 3.69
N PHE A 172 -22.42 -0.49 2.70
CA PHE A 172 -23.26 -1.60 2.29
C PHE A 172 -23.41 -2.67 3.38
N ILE A 173 -22.34 -3.01 4.11
CA ILE A 173 -22.41 -3.92 5.26
C ILE A 173 -23.29 -3.35 6.36
N PHE A 174 -23.18 -2.06 6.64
CA PHE A 174 -24.03 -1.36 7.61
C PHE A 174 -25.51 -1.43 7.23
N LEU A 175 -25.85 -1.26 5.94
CA LEU A 175 -27.23 -1.43 5.49
C LEU A 175 -27.77 -2.84 5.77
N GLN A 176 -26.96 -3.89 5.56
CA GLN A 176 -27.37 -5.26 5.88
C GLN A 176 -27.60 -5.47 7.38
N LEU A 177 -26.76 -4.85 8.21
CA LEU A 177 -26.92 -4.89 9.65
C LEU A 177 -28.21 -4.19 10.09
N VAL A 178 -28.53 -3.03 9.50
CA VAL A 178 -29.79 -2.31 9.75
C VAL A 178 -30.97 -3.17 9.34
N ASP A 179 -30.92 -3.81 8.17
CA ASP A 179 -31.99 -4.70 7.70
C ASP A 179 -32.21 -5.88 8.66
N LEU A 180 -31.16 -6.48 9.21
CA LEU A 180 -31.28 -7.55 10.21
C LEU A 180 -31.86 -7.05 11.54
N ILE A 181 -31.46 -5.87 11.99
CA ILE A 181 -31.96 -5.29 13.25
C ILE A 181 -33.45 -4.94 13.12
N LEU A 182 -33.87 -4.37 11.99
CA LEU A 182 -35.24 -3.93 11.76
C LEU A 182 -36.17 -5.08 11.31
N GLY A 183 -35.66 -5.99 10.48
CA GLY A 183 -36.40 -7.12 9.93
C GLY A 183 -36.38 -8.38 10.80
N GLY A 184 -35.57 -8.38 11.87
CA GLY A 184 -35.38 -9.50 12.77
C GLY A 184 -34.29 -10.47 12.31
N PHE A 185 -33.64 -11.11 13.29
CA PHE A 185 -32.56 -12.07 13.07
C PHE A 185 -33.12 -13.41 12.55
N SER A 186 -33.38 -13.47 11.25
CA SER A 186 -33.82 -14.66 10.52
C SER A 186 -32.95 -14.89 9.29
N MET A 187 -32.99 -16.11 8.74
CA MET A 187 -32.28 -16.41 7.51
C MET A 187 -32.92 -15.65 6.35
N SER A 188 -32.19 -14.67 5.82
CA SER A 188 -32.61 -13.74 4.77
C SER A 188 -31.43 -13.40 3.87
N GLY A 189 -31.67 -12.62 2.80
CA GLY A 189 -30.58 -12.08 1.98
C GLY A 189 -29.56 -11.30 2.80
N ALA A 190 -30.02 -10.46 3.73
CA ALA A 190 -29.14 -9.69 4.62
C ALA A 190 -28.31 -10.60 5.54
N MET A 191 -28.89 -11.69 6.05
CA MET A 191 -28.13 -12.69 6.82
C MET A 191 -27.06 -13.36 5.95
N GLY A 192 -27.41 -13.76 4.73
CA GLY A 192 -26.46 -14.35 3.78
C GLY A 192 -25.30 -13.41 3.44
N HIS A 193 -25.58 -12.11 3.25
CA HIS A 193 -24.57 -11.09 3.03
C HIS A 193 -23.63 -10.93 4.24
N MET A 194 -24.19 -10.91 5.46
CA MET A 194 -23.41 -10.83 6.69
C MET A 194 -22.54 -12.07 6.91
N ILE A 195 -23.08 -13.27 6.68
CA ILE A 195 -22.29 -14.51 6.70
C ILE A 195 -21.15 -14.42 5.69
N GLY A 196 -21.41 -13.93 4.48
CA GLY A 196 -20.39 -13.71 3.47
C GLY A 196 -19.25 -12.82 3.93
N ALA A 197 -19.58 -11.63 4.47
CA ALA A 197 -18.59 -10.72 5.03
C ALA A 197 -17.80 -11.35 6.20
N LEU A 198 -18.47 -12.09 7.09
CA LEU A 198 -17.87 -12.80 8.23
C LEU A 198 -16.97 -13.96 7.80
N VAL A 199 -17.21 -14.58 6.65
CA VAL A 199 -16.32 -15.60 6.07
C VAL A 199 -15.13 -14.95 5.36
N GLY A 200 -15.37 -13.87 4.60
CA GLY A 200 -14.34 -13.18 3.83
C GLY A 200 -13.27 -12.52 4.71
N ALA A 201 -13.67 -11.86 5.81
CA ALA A 201 -12.74 -11.13 6.66
C ALA A 201 -11.62 -12.01 7.27
N PRO A 202 -11.92 -13.19 7.88
CA PRO A 202 -10.89 -14.12 8.34
C PRO A 202 -9.96 -14.60 7.24
N ILE A 203 -10.47 -14.85 6.02
CA ILE A 203 -9.64 -15.23 4.86
C ILE A 203 -8.67 -14.09 4.54
N ALA A 204 -9.15 -12.85 4.51
CA ALA A 204 -8.32 -11.67 4.25
C ALA A 204 -7.16 -11.54 5.24
N PHE A 205 -7.46 -11.62 6.54
CA PHE A 205 -6.45 -11.56 7.61
C PHE A 205 -5.49 -12.75 7.58
N HIS A 206 -6.00 -13.95 7.31
CA HIS A 206 -5.15 -15.14 7.18
C HIS A 206 -4.14 -14.95 6.05
N MET A 207 -4.58 -14.46 4.89
CA MET A 207 -3.70 -14.27 3.74
C MET A 207 -2.63 -13.19 3.97
N LEU A 208 -2.98 -12.09 4.67
CA LEU A 208 -2.01 -11.09 5.11
C LEU A 208 -0.98 -11.70 6.06
N ARG A 209 -1.46 -12.36 7.12
CA ARG A 209 -0.61 -13.00 8.14
C ARG A 209 0.30 -14.08 7.54
N ALA A 210 -0.24 -14.89 6.63
CA ALA A 210 0.47 -15.97 5.95
C ALA A 210 1.43 -15.46 4.88
N ASP A 211 1.39 -14.16 4.59
CA ASP A 211 2.22 -13.53 3.60
C ASP A 211 2.02 -14.17 2.20
N THR A 212 0.75 -14.18 1.77
CA THR A 212 0.32 -14.78 0.49
C THR A 212 -0.32 -13.78 -0.46
N VAL A 213 -0.44 -12.52 0.00
CA VAL A 213 -0.94 -11.39 -0.75
C VAL A 213 -0.03 -10.19 -0.47
N ASP A 214 0.29 -9.44 -1.51
CA ASP A 214 1.01 -8.18 -1.40
C ASP A 214 0.03 -7.01 -1.57
N CYS A 215 -0.01 -6.15 -0.57
CA CYS A 215 -0.86 -4.96 -0.56
C CYS A 215 -0.05 -3.67 -0.60
N GLU A 216 1.27 -3.73 -0.81
CA GLU A 216 2.18 -2.55 -0.84
C GLU A 216 2.03 -1.64 0.39
N GLY A 217 1.68 -2.24 1.55
CA GLY A 217 1.46 -1.50 2.79
C GLY A 217 0.14 -0.71 2.86
N TRP A 218 -0.75 -0.85 1.88
CA TRP A 218 -2.07 -0.22 1.88
C TRP A 218 -3.12 -0.97 2.69
N ASP A 219 -2.85 -2.22 3.10
CA ASP A 219 -3.78 -3.02 3.89
C ASP A 219 -3.97 -2.47 5.31
N VAL A 220 -5.10 -2.85 5.93
CA VAL A 220 -5.50 -2.38 7.25
C VAL A 220 -4.44 -2.65 8.33
N VAL A 221 -3.69 -3.76 8.27
CA VAL A 221 -2.66 -4.07 9.28
C VAL A 221 -1.44 -3.16 9.11
N SER A 222 -0.99 -2.97 7.88
CA SER A 222 0.14 -2.10 7.54
C SER A 222 -0.12 -0.62 7.90
N ARG A 223 -1.38 -0.17 7.75
CA ARG A 223 -1.84 1.19 8.06
C ARG A 223 -2.10 1.46 9.54
N ASN A 224 -2.15 0.43 10.39
CA ASN A 224 -2.49 0.57 11.80
C ASN A 224 -1.44 -0.08 12.71
N ASP A 225 -0.52 0.72 13.26
CA ASP A 225 0.60 0.22 14.07
C ASP A 225 0.16 -0.58 15.30
N TRP A 226 -1.01 -0.26 15.87
CA TRP A 226 -1.56 -1.02 16.99
C TRP A 226 -1.88 -2.48 16.60
N MET A 227 -2.26 -2.75 15.35
CA MET A 227 -2.54 -4.12 14.89
C MET A 227 -1.25 -4.93 14.74
N LYS A 228 -0.13 -4.26 14.41
CA LYS A 228 1.20 -4.90 14.33
C LYS A 228 1.68 -5.45 15.67
N ALA A 229 1.16 -4.94 16.79
CA ALA A 229 1.45 -5.47 18.12
C ALA A 229 0.88 -6.88 18.37
N TYR A 230 -0.10 -7.30 17.56
CA TYR A 230 -0.79 -8.58 17.76
C TYR A 230 -0.31 -9.64 16.75
N PRO A 231 0.33 -10.73 17.19
CA PRO A 231 0.77 -11.82 16.31
C PRO A 231 -0.38 -12.50 15.54
N PHE A 232 -1.62 -12.30 16.01
CA PHE A 232 -2.81 -12.77 15.33
C PHE A 232 -2.94 -12.16 13.93
N PHE A 233 -2.82 -10.83 13.81
CA PHE A 233 -2.97 -10.07 12.56
C PHE A 233 -1.67 -9.94 11.79
N TYR A 234 -0.55 -9.77 12.50
CA TYR A 234 0.76 -9.50 11.90
C TYR A 234 1.68 -10.71 12.08
N GLY A 235 1.93 -11.41 10.98
CA GLY A 235 2.64 -12.70 10.96
C GLY A 235 4.16 -12.57 11.09
N ALA A 236 4.85 -13.68 11.39
CA ALA A 236 6.33 -13.70 11.48
C ALA A 236 7.01 -13.46 10.12
N LYS A 237 6.48 -14.05 9.04
CA LYS A 237 6.97 -13.84 7.67
C LYS A 237 6.78 -12.39 7.22
N GLN A 238 5.57 -11.86 7.45
CA GLN A 238 5.26 -10.46 7.17
C GLN A 238 6.19 -9.51 7.93
N ARG A 239 6.39 -9.75 9.24
CA ARG A 239 7.39 -9.05 10.06
C ARG A 239 8.79 -9.07 9.45
N GLN A 240 9.22 -10.26 9.02
CA GLN A 240 10.55 -10.44 8.44
C GLN A 240 10.68 -9.63 7.15
N ARG A 241 9.74 -9.73 6.20
CA ARG A 241 9.76 -8.93 4.97
C ARG A 241 9.74 -7.43 5.26
N ASP A 242 8.86 -6.96 6.14
CA ASP A 242 8.74 -5.54 6.44
C ASP A 242 10.00 -5.04 7.18
N SER A 243 10.67 -5.90 7.96
CA SER A 243 11.96 -5.61 8.59
C SER A 243 13.12 -5.64 7.61
N GLU A 244 13.11 -6.51 6.60
CA GLU A 244 14.12 -6.55 5.53
C GLU A 244 13.94 -5.34 4.59
N GLN A 245 12.69 -4.99 4.26
CA GLN A 245 12.36 -3.74 3.57
C GLN A 245 12.71 -2.53 4.42
N HIS A 246 12.48 -2.54 5.74
CA HIS A 246 12.99 -1.49 6.61
C HIS A 246 14.51 -1.54 6.74
N GLU A 247 15.22 -2.65 6.68
CA GLU A 247 16.69 -2.61 6.67
C GLU A 247 17.24 -2.06 5.33
N GLU A 248 16.52 -2.27 4.22
CA GLU A 248 16.79 -1.62 2.93
C GLU A 248 16.37 -0.14 2.86
N ILE A 249 15.26 0.23 3.51
CA ILE A 249 14.65 1.59 3.46
C ILE A 249 15.06 2.46 4.66
N HIS A 250 15.45 1.87 5.78
CA HIS A 250 15.58 2.50 7.10
C HIS A 250 17.05 2.67 7.53
N ASP A 251 17.81 3.33 6.67
CA ASP A 251 18.54 4.50 7.14
C ASP A 251 18.64 5.53 6.03
N PRO A 252 17.54 6.12 5.52
CA PRO A 252 17.62 7.03 4.39
C PRO A 252 18.25 8.36 4.83
N VAL A 253 18.10 8.71 6.11
CA VAL A 253 18.70 9.89 6.73
C VAL A 253 20.16 9.64 7.07
N GLY A 254 20.53 8.56 7.72
CA GLY A 254 21.92 8.23 8.01
C GLY A 254 22.69 7.69 6.81
N THR A 255 22.07 7.07 5.81
CA THR A 255 22.69 6.79 4.48
C THR A 255 22.87 8.09 3.70
N ALA A 256 21.88 9.00 3.68
CA ALA A 256 22.06 10.31 3.06
C ALA A 256 23.07 11.20 3.82
N LEU A 257 23.21 11.05 5.13
CA LEU A 257 24.20 11.78 5.94
C LEU A 257 25.59 11.11 5.93
N ALA A 258 25.69 9.79 5.83
CA ALA A 258 26.94 9.03 5.79
C ALA A 258 27.61 9.07 4.42
N LEU A 259 26.84 9.19 3.33
CA LEU A 259 27.40 9.38 1.98
C LEU A 259 28.05 10.76 1.77
N GLY A 260 27.97 11.66 2.76
CA GLY A 260 28.63 12.97 2.79
C GLY A 260 30.06 12.98 3.36
N GLY A 261 30.64 11.82 3.69
CA GLY A 261 32.01 11.74 4.21
C GLY A 261 32.69 10.46 3.75
N GLY A 262 33.76 10.58 2.98
CA GLY A 262 34.55 9.43 2.56
C GLY A 262 35.24 8.73 3.72
N ASP A 263 34.58 7.75 4.35
CA ASP A 263 35.22 6.57 4.95
C ASP A 263 34.17 5.48 5.22
N ALA A 264 34.21 4.40 4.44
CA ALA A 264 33.30 3.25 4.56
C ALA A 264 33.67 2.29 5.72
N SER A 265 34.42 2.76 6.72
CA SER A 265 34.96 1.91 7.80
C SER A 265 34.41 2.19 9.20
N ALA A 266 33.43 3.10 9.34
CA ALA A 266 32.84 3.48 10.63
C ALA A 266 31.37 3.01 10.83
N THR A 267 30.98 1.84 10.31
CA THR A 267 29.75 1.17 10.77
C THR A 267 30.02 0.43 12.07
N ARG A 268 30.08 1.16 13.19
CA ARG A 268 29.88 0.58 14.52
C ARG A 268 29.27 1.57 15.51
N ARG A 269 28.06 1.21 15.93
CA ARG A 269 27.36 1.57 17.18
C ARG A 269 26.94 3.04 17.32
N LEU A 270 25.64 3.27 17.16
CA LEU A 270 24.85 4.10 18.07
C LEU A 270 23.42 3.56 18.07
N GLY A 271 23.18 2.63 18.99
CA GLY A 271 21.82 2.22 19.32
C GLY A 271 21.18 3.28 20.20
N VAL A 272 19.97 3.68 19.86
CA VAL A 272 18.96 4.11 20.83
C VAL A 272 17.68 3.40 20.44
N ALA A 273 17.46 2.26 21.09
CA ALA A 273 16.15 1.65 21.17
C ALA A 273 15.25 2.58 22.00
N MET A 274 14.08 2.93 21.48
CA MET A 274 12.93 3.24 22.32
C MET A 274 12.16 1.93 22.56
N PRO A 275 11.58 1.74 23.75
CA PRO A 275 11.11 0.44 24.19
C PRO A 275 9.87 -0.01 23.41
N VAL A 276 9.99 -1.15 22.74
CA VAL A 276 8.84 -2.03 22.48
C VAL A 276 8.40 -2.58 23.84
N PRO A 277 7.09 -2.62 24.18
CA PRO A 277 6.64 -3.29 25.39
C PRO A 277 7.12 -4.74 25.39
N ALA A 278 7.84 -5.14 26.43
CA ALA A 278 8.38 -6.49 26.54
C ALA A 278 7.24 -7.53 26.57
N ALA A 279 7.21 -8.42 25.59
CA ALA A 279 6.44 -9.67 25.64
C ALA A 279 7.39 -10.86 25.85
N ALA A 280 6.89 -11.86 26.56
CA ALA A 280 7.61 -12.94 27.25
C ALA A 280 8.66 -13.70 26.40
N PRO A 281 9.75 -14.20 27.02
CA PRO A 281 10.82 -14.90 26.31
C PRO A 281 10.35 -16.27 25.81
N ALA A 282 10.57 -16.53 24.52
CA ALA A 282 10.51 -17.87 23.95
C ALA A 282 11.74 -18.70 24.40
N PRO A 283 11.61 -20.04 24.54
CA PRO A 283 12.68 -20.88 25.06
C PRO A 283 13.87 -21.00 24.07
N PRO A 284 15.11 -21.14 24.59
CA PRO A 284 16.30 -21.09 23.76
C PRO A 284 16.49 -22.37 22.92
N PRO A 285 16.97 -22.26 21.66
CA PRO A 285 17.35 -23.42 20.86
C PRO A 285 18.68 -24.03 21.32
N ALA A 286 18.78 -25.35 21.11
CA ALA A 286 19.89 -26.20 21.56
C ALA A 286 21.25 -25.81 20.94
N ARG A 287 22.26 -25.71 21.82
CA ARG A 287 23.68 -25.51 21.51
C ARG A 287 24.23 -26.65 20.63
N LYS A 288 24.86 -26.30 19.50
CA LYS A 288 25.90 -27.11 18.86
C LYS A 288 27.24 -26.36 18.94
N SER A 289 28.22 -27.03 19.52
CA SER A 289 29.59 -26.57 19.73
C SER A 289 30.50 -26.95 18.57
N SER A 290 31.34 -26.03 18.08
CA SER A 290 32.62 -26.32 17.39
C SER A 290 33.51 -25.05 17.41
N PRO A 291 34.84 -25.11 17.12
CA PRO A 291 35.87 -24.90 18.14
C PRO A 291 36.70 -23.63 17.96
N THR A 292 37.44 -23.32 19.02
CA THR A 292 38.37 -22.22 19.21
C THR A 292 39.62 -22.31 18.31
N VAL A 293 39.94 -21.23 17.60
CA VAL A 293 41.23 -21.02 16.94
C VAL A 293 41.96 -19.84 17.61
N LYS A 294 43.22 -20.07 18.01
CA LYS A 294 44.10 -19.11 18.69
C LYS A 294 44.61 -18.00 17.74
N PRO A 295 44.98 -16.81 18.26
CA PRO A 295 45.42 -15.69 17.43
C PRO A 295 46.87 -15.83 16.97
N GLY A 296 47.10 -15.67 15.66
CA GLY A 296 48.40 -15.63 15.00
C GLY A 296 48.92 -14.20 14.80
N ARG A 297 50.24 -14.05 14.99
CA ARG A 297 51.09 -12.84 14.99
C ARG A 297 50.95 -11.92 13.76
N LEU A 298 50.98 -10.61 14.02
CA LEU A 298 51.17 -9.52 13.06
C LEU A 298 52.45 -9.67 12.23
N LYS A 299 52.34 -9.47 10.91
CA LYS A 299 53.45 -9.00 10.06
C LYS A 299 53.05 -7.71 9.35
N ARG A 300 53.85 -6.67 9.57
CA ARG A 300 53.83 -5.38 8.88
C ARG A 300 54.14 -5.59 7.39
N GLY A 301 53.20 -5.24 6.52
CA GLY A 301 53.43 -5.03 5.09
C GLY A 301 53.28 -3.55 4.76
N LEU A 302 54.29 -2.97 4.11
CA LEU A 302 54.34 -1.58 3.66
C LEU A 302 53.15 -1.26 2.74
N ARG A 303 52.34 -0.27 3.09
CA ARG A 303 51.29 0.31 2.23
C ARG A 303 51.88 1.46 1.42
N HIS A 304 51.94 1.30 0.10
CA HIS A 304 52.12 2.41 -0.84
C HIS A 304 50.94 3.39 -0.71
N LYS A 305 51.24 4.68 -0.51
CA LYS A 305 50.28 5.78 -0.62
C LYS A 305 49.84 5.92 -2.09
N LYS A 306 48.62 5.47 -2.42
CA LYS A 306 47.90 6.00 -3.59
C LYS A 306 47.37 7.39 -3.21
N LYS A 307 47.82 8.43 -3.93
CA LYS A 307 47.22 9.77 -3.89
C LYS A 307 45.76 9.62 -4.34
N SER A 308 44.79 9.92 -3.49
CA SER A 308 43.40 10.08 -3.91
C SER A 308 43.28 11.41 -4.64
N GLN A 309 43.02 11.38 -5.95
CA GLN A 309 42.54 12.56 -6.66
C GLN A 309 41.14 12.88 -6.12
N GLN A 310 40.96 14.07 -5.55
CA GLN A 310 39.63 14.58 -5.19
C GLN A 310 38.89 14.91 -6.50
N THR A 311 37.85 14.16 -6.82
CA THR A 311 36.95 14.45 -7.94
C THR A 311 36.12 15.68 -7.64
N THR A 312 36.04 16.63 -8.56
CA THR A 312 35.24 17.86 -8.38
C THR A 312 33.73 17.57 -8.56
N PRO A 313 32.82 18.37 -7.97
CA PRO A 313 31.37 18.22 -8.19
C PRO A 313 30.98 18.28 -9.68
N GLU A 314 31.70 19.07 -10.48
CA GLU A 314 31.49 19.19 -11.93
C GLU A 314 31.84 17.89 -12.68
N GLU A 315 32.95 17.22 -12.31
CA GLU A 315 33.33 15.92 -12.87
C GLU A 315 32.32 14.83 -12.52
N ILE A 316 31.77 14.86 -11.30
CA ILE A 316 30.72 13.93 -10.86
C ILE A 316 29.44 14.16 -11.69
N SER A 317 29.03 15.41 -11.86
CA SER A 317 27.86 15.79 -12.66
C SER A 317 28.02 15.33 -14.12
N ALA A 318 29.16 15.59 -14.75
CA ALA A 318 29.45 15.17 -16.12
C ALA A 318 29.38 13.64 -16.29
N ARG A 319 29.91 12.89 -15.31
CA ARG A 319 29.82 11.42 -15.32
C ARG A 319 28.40 10.92 -15.16
N CYS A 320 27.59 11.54 -14.31
CA CYS A 320 26.18 11.20 -14.15
C CYS A 320 25.38 11.49 -15.43
N GLN A 321 25.68 12.60 -16.10
CA GLN A 321 25.04 12.98 -17.37
C GLN A 321 25.39 12.05 -18.54
N ALA A 322 26.57 11.42 -18.51
CA ALA A 322 27.00 10.43 -19.49
C ALA A 322 26.29 9.07 -19.37
N HIS A 323 25.50 8.83 -18.32
CA HIS A 323 24.78 7.58 -18.13
C HIS A 323 23.66 7.42 -19.18
N PRO A 324 23.49 6.23 -19.82
CA PRO A 324 22.53 6.05 -20.93
C PRO A 324 21.08 6.45 -20.59
N GLU A 325 20.62 6.11 -19.39
CA GLU A 325 19.27 6.44 -18.94
C GLU A 325 19.08 7.88 -18.44
N PHE A 326 20.18 8.64 -18.24
CA PHE A 326 20.10 9.95 -17.58
C PHE A 326 19.19 10.91 -18.34
N ASN A 327 19.41 11.07 -19.64
CA ASN A 327 18.66 12.03 -20.46
C ASN A 327 17.15 11.71 -20.48
N ARG A 328 16.81 10.43 -20.58
CA ARG A 328 15.42 9.94 -20.59
C ARG A 328 14.75 10.21 -19.23
N LEU A 329 15.36 9.79 -18.13
CA LEU A 329 14.77 9.95 -16.80
C LEU A 329 14.70 11.43 -16.38
N ALA A 330 15.74 12.22 -16.67
CA ALA A 330 15.76 13.65 -16.40
C ALA A 330 14.73 14.41 -17.26
N TYR A 331 14.42 13.94 -18.48
CA TYR A 331 13.33 14.47 -19.29
C TYR A 331 11.97 14.16 -18.66
N ILE A 332 11.72 12.89 -18.28
CA ILE A 332 10.47 12.48 -17.64
C ILE A 332 10.26 13.30 -16.36
N LEU A 333 11.26 13.37 -15.48
CA LEU A 333 11.19 14.16 -14.25
C LEU A 333 10.78 15.61 -14.53
N ARG A 334 11.46 16.28 -15.46
CA ARG A 334 11.17 17.69 -15.80
C ARG A 334 9.77 17.86 -16.40
N ASN A 335 9.39 16.99 -17.32
CA ASN A 335 8.08 17.05 -17.98
C ASN A 335 6.95 16.78 -16.98
N SER A 336 7.10 15.77 -16.11
CA SER A 336 6.14 15.46 -15.04
C SER A 336 5.99 16.60 -14.05
N LEU A 337 7.08 17.31 -13.71
CA LEU A 337 6.99 18.51 -12.88
C LEU A 337 6.26 19.66 -13.59
N GLN A 338 6.46 19.83 -14.90
CA GLN A 338 5.75 20.84 -15.70
C GLN A 338 4.25 20.55 -15.81
N THR A 339 3.88 19.28 -15.99
CA THR A 339 2.47 18.83 -16.09
C THR A 339 1.81 18.60 -14.73
N ARG A 340 2.51 18.90 -13.62
CA ARG A 340 2.05 18.67 -12.24
C ARG A 340 1.70 17.21 -11.91
N ASN A 341 2.27 16.26 -12.64
CA ASN A 341 2.16 14.83 -12.34
C ASN A 341 3.24 14.42 -11.33
N LEU A 342 2.97 14.65 -10.04
CA LEU A 342 3.91 14.37 -8.96
C LEU A 342 4.26 12.88 -8.81
N PRO A 343 3.33 11.90 -8.92
CA PRO A 343 3.68 10.48 -8.86
C PRO A 343 4.68 10.06 -9.94
N ALA A 344 4.49 10.51 -11.18
CA ALA A 344 5.44 10.22 -12.26
C ALA A 344 6.81 10.88 -12.02
N ALA A 345 6.82 12.11 -11.47
CA ALA A 345 8.06 12.78 -11.08
C ALA A 345 8.79 12.00 -9.97
N GLN A 346 8.06 11.47 -8.99
CA GLN A 346 8.63 10.65 -7.92
C GLN A 346 9.27 9.36 -8.45
N GLN A 347 8.56 8.61 -9.29
CA GLN A 347 9.10 7.40 -9.90
C GLN A 347 10.35 7.68 -10.74
N ALA A 348 10.36 8.77 -11.51
CA ALA A 348 11.51 9.17 -12.30
C ALA A 348 12.72 9.53 -11.41
N PHE A 349 12.50 10.28 -10.33
CA PHE A 349 13.57 10.64 -9.41
C PHE A 349 14.10 9.44 -8.63
N LEU A 350 13.24 8.52 -8.17
CA LEU A 350 13.67 7.31 -7.48
C LEU A 350 14.60 6.46 -8.35
N LYS A 351 14.27 6.26 -9.63
CA LYS A 351 15.15 5.56 -10.58
C LYS A 351 16.48 6.29 -10.80
N ILE A 352 16.45 7.62 -10.86
CA ILE A 352 17.68 8.45 -10.98
C ILE A 352 18.57 8.27 -9.75
N ASP A 353 17.98 8.22 -8.56
CA ASP A 353 18.73 8.07 -7.30
C ASP A 353 19.25 6.64 -7.11
N GLU A 354 18.46 5.63 -7.49
CA GLU A 354 18.86 4.21 -7.52
C GLU A 354 20.09 3.98 -8.41
N LEU A 355 20.09 4.60 -9.60
CA LEU A 355 21.23 4.58 -10.53
C LEU A 355 22.41 5.45 -10.05
N LYS A 356 22.28 6.16 -8.93
CA LYS A 356 23.30 7.07 -8.37
C LYS A 356 23.72 8.18 -9.35
N ILE A 357 22.78 8.65 -10.17
CA ILE A 357 23.00 9.69 -11.19
C ILE A 357 22.30 11.01 -10.88
N ALA A 358 21.72 11.16 -9.68
CA ALA A 358 21.03 12.38 -9.25
C ALA A 358 21.90 13.64 -9.29
N ALA A 359 23.22 13.51 -9.06
CA ALA A 359 24.16 14.63 -9.11
C ALA A 359 24.26 15.29 -10.51
N GLY A 360 23.81 14.60 -11.58
CA GLY A 360 23.74 15.19 -12.92
C GLY A 360 22.57 16.15 -13.13
N LEU A 361 21.55 16.12 -12.26
CA LEU A 361 20.38 17.00 -12.35
C LEU A 361 20.74 18.45 -11.98
N SER A 362 20.08 19.42 -12.61
CA SER A 362 20.29 20.83 -12.28
C SER A 362 19.67 21.18 -10.93
N GLU A 363 20.32 22.09 -10.18
CA GLU A 363 19.81 22.61 -8.90
C GLU A 363 18.35 23.11 -9.02
N LYS A 364 18.03 23.80 -10.12
CA LYS A 364 16.67 24.30 -10.40
C LYS A 364 15.65 23.17 -10.45
N THR A 365 16.00 22.03 -11.07
CA THR A 365 15.09 20.88 -11.19
C THR A 365 14.89 20.22 -9.82
N LEU A 366 15.99 20.00 -9.08
CA LEU A 366 15.96 19.40 -7.75
C LEU A 366 15.16 20.25 -6.75
N LEU A 367 15.33 21.58 -6.80
CA LEU A 367 14.58 22.51 -5.97
C LEU A 367 13.11 22.59 -6.37
N HIS A 368 12.79 22.61 -7.67
CA HIS A 368 11.39 22.57 -8.12
C HIS A 368 10.71 21.29 -7.63
N TYR A 369 11.37 20.13 -7.77
CA TYR A 369 10.86 18.87 -7.28
C TYR A 369 10.65 18.87 -5.75
N SER A 370 11.65 19.30 -4.99
CA SER A 370 11.55 19.45 -3.54
C SER A 370 10.39 20.37 -3.11
N GLN A 371 10.17 21.46 -3.85
CA GLN A 371 9.03 22.37 -3.63
C GLN A 371 7.69 21.71 -3.93
N SER A 372 7.57 20.96 -5.03
CA SER A 372 6.36 20.22 -5.37
C SER A 372 6.01 19.16 -4.31
N LEU A 373 7.03 18.46 -3.79
CA LEU A 373 6.86 17.52 -2.68
C LEU A 373 6.41 18.22 -1.40
N GLY A 374 7.00 19.37 -1.07
CA GLY A 374 6.56 20.18 0.06
C GLY A 374 5.13 20.68 -0.07
N ALA A 375 4.72 21.14 -1.26
CA ALA A 375 3.34 21.55 -1.53
C ALA A 375 2.34 20.39 -1.33
N ALA A 376 2.73 19.17 -1.65
CA ALA A 376 1.97 17.94 -1.40
C ALA A 376 2.11 17.40 0.04
N LYS A 377 2.76 18.14 0.95
CA LYS A 377 3.07 17.73 2.34
C LYS A 377 3.92 16.46 2.47
N GLN A 378 4.63 16.06 1.42
CA GLN A 378 5.55 14.91 1.38
C GLN A 378 6.97 15.34 1.80
N TRP A 379 7.09 15.87 3.01
CA TRP A 379 8.31 16.54 3.50
C TRP A 379 9.52 15.60 3.62
N VAL A 380 9.31 14.32 3.96
CA VAL A 380 10.39 13.33 4.06
C VAL A 380 11.00 13.07 2.68
N ASN A 381 10.17 12.94 1.65
CA ASN A 381 10.62 12.72 0.28
C ASN A 381 11.41 13.92 -0.28
N ALA A 382 11.20 15.11 0.27
CA ALA A 382 11.91 16.32 -0.13
C ALA A 382 13.37 16.37 0.37
N ILE A 383 13.76 15.52 1.34
CA ILE A 383 15.10 15.52 1.95
C ILE A 383 16.17 15.16 0.93
N ARG A 384 15.99 14.06 0.20
CA ARG A 384 17.00 13.54 -0.73
C ARG A 384 17.36 14.52 -1.86
N PRO A 385 16.41 15.13 -2.60
CA PRO A 385 16.78 16.11 -3.62
C PRO A 385 17.45 17.35 -3.01
N LEU A 386 17.11 17.76 -1.79
CA LEU A 386 17.82 18.86 -1.10
C LEU A 386 19.25 18.47 -0.74
N ALA A 387 19.48 17.24 -0.27
CA ALA A 387 20.84 16.74 0.02
C ALA A 387 21.71 16.76 -1.24
N VAL A 388 21.18 16.34 -2.39
CA VAL A 388 21.90 16.39 -3.67
C VAL A 388 22.30 17.82 -4.05
N VAL A 389 21.42 18.81 -3.85
CA VAL A 389 21.75 20.24 -4.07
C VAL A 389 22.85 20.72 -3.13
N ILE A 390 22.81 20.29 -1.87
CA ILE A 390 23.84 20.64 -0.88
C ILE A 390 25.21 20.08 -1.30
N ASP A 391 25.24 18.82 -1.75
CA ASP A 391 26.44 18.12 -2.17
C ASP A 391 27.04 18.68 -3.48
N GLN A 392 26.21 19.28 -4.34
CA GLN A 392 26.67 19.99 -5.55
C GLN A 392 27.46 21.27 -5.23
N GLN A 393 27.36 21.80 -4.00
CA GLN A 393 28.04 23.02 -3.54
C GLN A 393 27.86 24.24 -4.45
N GLY A 394 26.74 24.31 -5.19
CA GLY A 394 26.44 25.43 -6.07
C GLY A 394 25.67 26.56 -5.38
N PRO A 395 25.21 27.55 -6.16
CA PRO A 395 24.63 28.80 -5.62
C PRO A 395 23.35 28.60 -4.81
N ALA A 396 22.65 27.47 -4.99
CA ALA A 396 21.42 27.17 -4.28
C ALA A 396 21.61 26.27 -3.03
N SER A 397 22.84 25.88 -2.71
CA SER A 397 23.18 25.02 -1.56
C SER A 397 22.73 25.62 -0.22
N ASP A 398 22.91 26.94 -0.01
CA ASP A 398 22.44 27.63 1.19
C ASP A 398 20.91 27.53 1.36
N ASP A 399 20.17 27.75 0.28
CA ASP A 399 18.71 27.72 0.28
C ASP A 399 18.19 26.29 0.52
N ALA A 400 18.91 25.29 0.01
CA ALA A 400 18.65 23.88 0.29
C ALA A 400 18.92 23.51 1.75
N CYS A 401 20.02 24.00 2.34
CA CYS A 401 20.33 23.82 3.76
C CYS A 401 19.24 24.41 4.66
N LEU A 402 18.77 25.62 4.38
CA LEU A 402 17.69 26.26 5.13
C LEU A 402 16.39 25.45 5.07
N ARG A 403 16.02 24.93 3.89
CA ARG A 403 14.82 24.10 3.72
C ARG A 403 14.95 22.75 4.43
N LEU A 404 16.10 22.09 4.31
CA LEU A 404 16.36 20.82 4.97
C LEU A 404 16.32 20.96 6.49
N ALA A 405 16.96 22.01 7.04
CA ALA A 405 16.92 22.31 8.46
C ALA A 405 15.49 22.58 8.97
N GLN A 406 14.65 23.25 8.18
CA GLN A 406 13.23 23.44 8.53
C GLN A 406 12.47 22.13 8.60
N ILE A 407 12.70 21.21 7.67
CA ILE A 407 12.10 19.87 7.68
C ILE A 407 12.59 19.10 8.91
N GLN A 408 13.89 19.10 9.18
CA GLN A 408 14.49 18.43 10.35
C GLN A 408 13.91 18.96 11.68
N LEU A 409 13.74 20.27 11.82
CA LEU A 409 13.18 20.88 13.03
C LEU A 409 11.69 20.62 13.21
N ARG A 410 10.90 20.89 12.16
CA ARG A 410 9.44 20.98 12.29
C ARG A 410 8.75 19.66 12.03
N VAL A 411 9.31 18.83 11.16
CA VAL A 411 8.72 17.55 10.74
C VAL A 411 9.39 16.41 11.48
N LEU A 412 10.73 16.30 11.42
CA LEU A 412 11.45 15.17 12.01
C LEU A 412 11.70 15.33 13.52
N ARG A 413 11.50 16.54 14.07
CA ARG A 413 11.80 16.86 15.48
C ARG A 413 13.25 16.50 15.87
N ARG A 414 14.20 16.73 14.95
CA ARG A 414 15.64 16.47 15.12
C ARG A 414 16.43 17.78 15.11
N PRO A 415 16.50 18.49 16.27
CA PRO A 415 17.21 19.76 16.34
C PRO A 415 18.73 19.60 16.21
N ASP A 416 19.28 18.47 16.64
CA ASP A 416 20.68 18.07 16.47
C ASP A 416 21.10 18.08 14.99
N GLN A 417 20.32 17.43 14.12
CA GLN A 417 20.60 17.37 12.69
C GLN A 417 20.40 18.72 11.99
N ALA A 418 19.44 19.50 12.47
CA ALA A 418 19.21 20.85 11.96
C ALA A 418 20.38 21.77 12.26
N ILE A 419 20.97 21.70 13.45
CA ILE A 419 22.18 22.47 13.82
C ILE A 419 23.33 22.11 12.89
N LEU A 420 23.58 20.82 12.65
CA LEU A 420 24.62 20.36 11.73
C LEU A 420 24.40 20.86 10.30
N THR A 421 23.16 20.81 9.82
CA THR A 421 22.79 21.26 8.47
C THR A 421 22.95 22.78 8.32
N LEU A 422 22.52 23.55 9.32
CA LEU A 422 22.67 25.01 9.33
C LEU A 422 24.13 25.44 9.44
N GLY A 423 24.97 24.64 10.11
CA GLY A 423 26.42 24.86 10.21
C GLY A 423 27.16 24.77 8.87
N LYS A 424 26.55 24.16 7.84
CA LYS A 424 27.12 24.14 6.48
C LYS A 424 27.06 25.52 5.79
N ILE A 425 26.18 26.42 6.23
CA ILE A 425 26.06 27.78 5.69
C ILE A 425 27.14 28.66 6.32
N GLN A 426 28.22 28.92 5.57
CA GLN A 426 29.35 29.71 6.07
C GLN A 426 29.09 31.23 5.98
N PRO A 427 29.44 32.00 7.04
CA PRO A 427 29.47 33.45 6.94
C PRO A 427 30.57 33.91 5.97
N PRO A 428 30.37 34.99 5.22
CA PRO A 428 31.38 35.51 4.30
C PRO A 428 32.62 35.98 5.06
N VAL A 429 33.79 35.71 4.49
CA VAL A 429 35.09 36.14 5.04
C VAL A 429 35.27 37.66 4.93
N ASP A 430 34.66 38.28 3.90
CA ASP A 430 34.66 39.73 3.67
C ASP A 430 33.27 40.34 3.91
N GLN A 431 33.24 41.55 4.48
CA GLN A 431 32.00 42.25 4.90
C GLN A 431 31.07 42.67 3.74
N ALA A 432 31.45 42.42 2.48
CA ALA A 432 30.66 42.75 1.29
C ALA A 432 29.68 41.62 0.93
N ALA A 433 28.73 41.33 1.82
CA ALA A 433 27.67 40.36 1.55
C ALA A 433 26.47 41.03 0.84
N ASP A 434 26.13 40.55 -0.34
CA ASP A 434 24.90 40.94 -1.05
C ASP A 434 23.66 40.79 -0.15
N ALA A 435 22.67 41.65 -0.36
CA ALA A 435 21.46 41.72 0.48
C ALA A 435 20.75 40.36 0.63
N ALA A 436 20.71 39.55 -0.45
CA ALA A 436 20.17 38.20 -0.42
C ALA A 436 20.94 37.26 0.52
N LYS A 437 22.27 37.34 0.55
CA LYS A 437 23.11 36.51 1.41
C LYS A 437 22.95 36.90 2.88
N ARG A 438 22.81 38.19 3.18
CA ARG A 438 22.45 38.68 4.53
C ARG A 438 21.11 38.14 5.01
N GLN A 439 20.10 38.11 4.14
CA GLN A 439 18.78 37.56 4.47
C GLN A 439 18.85 36.05 4.77
N ARG A 440 19.64 35.28 4.02
CA ARG A 440 19.85 33.84 4.31
C ARG A 440 20.52 33.61 5.66
N LEU A 441 21.54 34.40 6.00
CA LEU A 441 22.24 34.32 7.29
C LEU A 441 21.32 34.66 8.46
N GLN A 442 20.51 35.71 8.34
CA GLN A 442 19.49 36.03 9.36
C GLN A 442 18.51 34.87 9.56
N LYS A 443 18.05 34.25 8.47
CA LYS A 443 17.14 33.09 8.54
C LYS A 443 17.81 31.85 9.13
N ARG A 444 19.09 31.64 8.83
CA ARG A 444 19.91 30.58 9.45
C ARG A 444 19.98 30.80 10.97
N ASP A 445 20.31 32.01 11.40
CA ASP A 445 20.48 32.33 12.82
C ASP A 445 19.17 32.20 13.61
N GLN A 446 18.04 32.59 13.01
CA GLN A 446 16.71 32.36 13.57
C GLN A 446 16.40 30.86 13.75
N LEU A 447 16.73 30.03 12.75
CA LEU A 447 16.50 28.58 12.83
C LEU A 447 17.47 27.91 13.82
N LEU A 448 18.71 28.39 13.92
CA LEU A 448 19.68 27.92 14.92
C LEU A 448 19.20 28.21 16.34
N ALA A 449 18.74 29.43 16.61
CA ALA A 449 18.19 29.80 17.90
C ALA A 449 16.99 28.90 18.29
N LEU A 450 16.09 28.64 17.33
CA LEU A 450 14.95 27.75 17.53
C LEU A 450 15.37 26.28 17.77
N ALA A 451 16.41 25.81 17.06
CA ALA A 451 16.94 24.46 17.24
C ALA A 451 17.58 24.28 18.63
N GLN A 452 18.33 25.28 19.08
CA GLN A 452 19.00 25.30 20.38
C GLN A 452 18.02 25.42 21.54
N SER A 453 16.89 26.10 21.38
CA SER A 453 15.85 26.16 22.41
C SER A 453 14.99 24.90 22.49
N SER A 454 15.06 24.02 21.48
CA SER A 454 14.26 22.79 21.36
C SER A 454 15.07 21.51 21.60
N SER A 455 16.38 21.64 21.81
CA SER A 455 17.30 20.57 22.26
C SER A 455 17.39 20.59 23.78
#